data_AF-A0A934R9S0-F1
#
_entry.id   AF-A0A934R9S0-F1
#
_cell.length_a   1.000
_cell.length_b   1.000
_cell.length_c   1.000
_cell.angle_alpha   90.00
_cell.angle_beta   90.00
_cell.angle_gamma   90.00
#
_symmetry.space_group_name_H-M   'P 1'
#
loop_
_entity.id
_entity.type
_entity.pdbx_description
1 polymer ?
#
loop_
_entity_poly.entity_id
_entity_poly.type
_entity_poly.pdbx_seq_one_letter_code
_entity_poly.pdbx_strand_id
1 'polypeptide(L)'
;MNAYPPLSDALRAEIDSLSDDLDAVLTKRPRQGAPELEDRRRLLLGKYLEDTPPADLKPINCIGDSNTMFFAGSERLRFIRYRRSALLKPNWINRGLDLLPVFRVFHVGPATAWKAGDPGSSTRSREKLEILFKRDVPRGSKVILSFGEIDCRIHMARAVKGGRKIEGVTAATADKFIRLPQWIQSIGYRPLVWGPPQIIPNDENQAESFPFVGPWEMRRDITYSYIEQLRNRCNISGIPFVALAGKYHPRDAKPDTSFFHDGTHLSQRLMPLALRELAEIGYLPPGCVPV
;
A
#
# COMPACT_ATOMS: atom_id res chain seq x y z
N MET A 1 -4.53 15.75 22.48
CA MET A 1 -5.65 15.10 21.78
C MET A 1 -5.08 14.18 20.71
N ASN A 2 -5.55 12.93 20.63
CA ASN A 2 -5.08 11.98 19.64
C ASN A 2 -5.68 12.35 18.28
N ALA A 3 -4.87 12.79 17.31
CA ALA A 3 -5.35 13.33 16.04
C ALA A 3 -6.15 12.31 15.20
N TYR A 4 -6.01 11.03 15.51
CA TYR A 4 -6.72 9.93 14.86
C TYR A 4 -7.29 9.04 15.95
N PRO A 5 -8.55 9.18 16.38
CA PRO A 5 -9.13 8.31 17.41
C PRO A 5 -9.21 6.84 16.92
N PRO A 6 -9.31 5.84 17.81
CA PRO A 6 -9.62 4.47 17.41
C PRO A 6 -10.89 4.42 16.55
N LEU A 7 -11.00 3.40 15.69
CA LEU A 7 -12.25 3.12 14.99
C LEU A 7 -13.38 2.91 16.02
N SER A 8 -14.54 3.52 15.80
CA SER A 8 -15.71 3.22 16.61
C SER A 8 -16.14 1.77 16.39
N ASP A 9 -16.74 1.14 17.40
CA ASP A 9 -17.22 -0.24 17.31
C ASP A 9 -18.21 -0.43 16.15
N ALA A 10 -19.07 0.57 15.91
CA ALA A 10 -20.01 0.57 14.79
C ALA A 10 -19.32 0.62 13.42
N LEU A 11 -18.26 1.43 13.27
CA LEU A 11 -17.49 1.49 12.02
C LEU A 11 -16.70 0.18 11.81
N ARG A 12 -16.11 -0.35 12.88
CA ARG A 12 -15.40 -1.64 12.85
C ARG A 12 -16.33 -2.78 12.43
N ALA A 13 -17.50 -2.88 13.03
CA ALA A 13 -18.51 -3.89 12.70
C ALA A 13 -18.96 -3.79 11.23
N GLU A 14 -19.14 -2.57 10.68
CA GLU A 14 -19.46 -2.39 9.27
C GLU A 14 -18.34 -2.88 8.35
N ILE A 15 -17.08 -2.55 8.66
CA ILE A 15 -15.91 -3.01 7.88
C ILE A 15 -15.84 -4.54 7.87
N ASP A 16 -16.01 -5.17 9.03
CA ASP A 16 -15.91 -6.62 9.17
C ASP A 16 -17.06 -7.32 8.44
N SER A 17 -18.32 -6.85 8.60
CA SER A 17 -19.48 -7.38 7.87
C SER A 17 -19.34 -7.23 6.36
N LEU A 18 -19.01 -6.04 5.86
CA LEU A 18 -18.84 -5.81 4.43
C LEU A 18 -17.66 -6.61 3.86
N SER A 19 -16.61 -6.82 4.65
CA SER A 19 -15.49 -7.69 4.28
C SER A 19 -15.92 -9.15 4.09
N ASP A 20 -16.76 -9.68 4.98
CA ASP A 20 -17.27 -11.05 4.88
C ASP A 20 -18.16 -11.23 3.64
N ASP A 21 -19.06 -10.26 3.38
CA ASP A 21 -19.95 -10.31 2.22
C ASP A 21 -19.17 -10.24 0.89
N LEU A 22 -18.21 -9.31 0.77
CA LEU A 22 -17.37 -9.19 -0.42
C LEU A 22 -16.47 -10.42 -0.61
N ASP A 23 -15.95 -11.01 0.47
CA ASP A 23 -15.13 -12.22 0.38
C ASP A 23 -15.95 -13.40 -0.16
N ALA A 24 -17.18 -13.56 0.31
CA ALA A 24 -18.10 -14.60 -0.15
C ALA A 24 -18.42 -14.50 -1.65
N VAL A 25 -18.58 -13.28 -2.17
CA VAL A 25 -18.84 -13.01 -3.59
C VAL A 25 -17.56 -13.19 -4.41
N LEU A 26 -16.48 -12.51 -4.04
CA LEU A 26 -15.25 -12.43 -4.83
C LEU A 26 -14.45 -13.75 -4.81
N THR A 27 -14.52 -14.55 -3.75
CA THR A 27 -13.87 -15.86 -3.74
C THR A 27 -14.48 -16.79 -4.81
N LYS A 28 -15.81 -16.72 -5.01
CA LYS A 28 -16.49 -17.50 -6.04
C LYS A 28 -16.27 -16.92 -7.44
N ARG A 29 -16.25 -15.58 -7.55
CA ARG A 29 -16.16 -14.88 -8.84
C ARG A 29 -15.16 -13.71 -8.79
N PRO A 30 -13.85 -13.97 -8.77
CA PRO A 30 -12.81 -12.95 -8.52
C PRO A 30 -12.79 -11.74 -9.47
N ARG A 31 -13.35 -11.92 -10.67
CA ARG A 31 -13.36 -10.92 -11.74
C ARG A 31 -14.66 -10.15 -11.87
N GLN A 32 -15.71 -10.57 -11.18
CA GLN A 32 -16.99 -9.86 -11.19
C GLN A 32 -16.94 -8.74 -10.14
N GLY A 33 -17.76 -7.72 -10.36
CA GLY A 33 -18.11 -6.76 -9.31
C GLY A 33 -19.13 -7.37 -8.35
N ALA A 34 -19.50 -6.60 -7.32
CA ALA A 34 -20.59 -6.92 -6.40
C ALA A 34 -21.58 -5.74 -6.42
N PRO A 35 -22.34 -5.54 -7.52
CA PRO A 35 -23.24 -4.40 -7.68
C PRO A 35 -24.20 -4.22 -6.50
N GLU A 36 -24.62 -5.33 -5.89
CA GLU A 36 -25.48 -5.38 -4.70
C GLU A 36 -24.83 -4.81 -3.43
N LEU A 37 -23.50 -4.65 -3.40
CA LEU A 37 -22.75 -4.09 -2.28
C LEU A 37 -22.20 -2.68 -2.55
N GLU A 38 -22.40 -2.11 -3.74
CA GLU A 38 -21.80 -0.80 -4.11
C GLU A 38 -22.30 0.35 -3.23
N ASP A 39 -23.58 0.38 -2.87
CA ASP A 39 -24.10 1.42 -1.99
C ASP A 39 -23.49 1.34 -0.59
N ARG A 40 -23.29 0.13 -0.04
CA ARG A 40 -22.61 -0.05 1.25
C ARG A 40 -21.15 0.38 1.19
N ARG A 41 -20.43 0.01 0.12
CA ARG A 41 -19.05 0.45 -0.13
C ARG A 41 -18.96 1.98 -0.21
N ARG A 42 -19.91 2.62 -0.89
CA ARG A 42 -20.01 4.08 -1.02
C ARG A 42 -20.30 4.77 0.31
N LEU A 43 -21.24 4.23 1.09
CA LEU A 43 -21.54 4.72 2.45
C LEU A 43 -20.33 4.59 3.37
N LEU A 44 -19.58 3.48 3.30
CA LEU A 44 -18.35 3.31 4.07
C LEU A 44 -17.29 4.35 3.69
N LEU A 45 -17.08 4.61 2.39
CA LEU A 45 -16.20 5.68 1.94
C LEU A 45 -16.68 7.05 2.44
N GLY A 46 -17.99 7.31 2.42
CA GLY A 46 -18.56 8.54 2.95
C GLY A 46 -18.28 8.75 4.43
N LYS A 47 -18.27 7.68 5.24
CA LYS A 47 -17.85 7.75 6.66
C LYS A 47 -16.40 8.20 6.83
N TYR A 48 -15.50 7.84 5.92
CA TYR A 48 -14.09 8.27 5.97
C TYR A 48 -13.86 9.68 5.41
N LEU A 49 -14.69 10.11 4.46
CA LEU A 49 -14.64 11.45 3.86
C LEU A 49 -15.40 12.50 4.67
N GLU A 50 -16.30 12.05 5.56
CA GLU A 50 -17.32 12.91 6.19
C GLU A 50 -18.22 13.62 5.15
N ASP A 51 -18.46 12.96 4.01
CA ASP A 51 -19.24 13.48 2.88
C ASP A 51 -19.93 12.34 2.10
N THR A 52 -20.74 12.67 1.10
CA THR A 52 -21.39 11.73 0.19
C THR A 52 -20.59 11.58 -1.10
N PRO A 53 -19.81 10.51 -1.27
CA PRO A 53 -19.03 10.31 -2.48
C PRO A 53 -19.92 10.12 -3.72
N PRO A 54 -19.45 10.57 -4.91
CA PRO A 54 -20.13 10.33 -6.19
C PRO A 54 -20.43 8.86 -6.46
N ALA A 55 -21.46 8.59 -7.25
CA ALA A 55 -21.82 7.22 -7.64
C ALA A 55 -20.87 6.64 -8.70
N ASP A 56 -20.30 7.46 -9.57
CA ASP A 56 -19.53 7.07 -10.76
C ASP A 56 -18.01 7.21 -10.57
N LEU A 57 -17.50 6.74 -9.44
CA LEU A 57 -16.07 6.84 -9.13
C LEU A 57 -15.21 5.99 -10.07
N LYS A 58 -14.21 6.64 -10.67
CA LYS A 58 -13.11 5.93 -11.34
C LYS A 58 -12.05 5.56 -10.31
N PRO A 59 -11.84 4.26 -10.03
CA PRO A 59 -10.95 3.85 -8.96
C PRO A 59 -9.48 4.10 -9.31
N ILE A 60 -8.70 4.38 -8.26
CA ILE A 60 -7.24 4.43 -8.32
C ILE A 60 -6.70 3.00 -8.16
N ASN A 61 -5.81 2.59 -9.07
CA ASN A 61 -5.24 1.25 -9.04
C ASN A 61 -4.06 1.20 -8.07
N CYS A 62 -4.15 0.46 -6.98
CA CYS A 62 -3.10 0.34 -5.98
C CYS A 62 -2.39 -1.00 -6.18
N ILE A 63 -1.08 -0.98 -6.40
CA ILE A 63 -0.30 -2.17 -6.75
C ILE A 63 0.96 -2.26 -5.89
N GLY A 64 1.22 -3.42 -5.30
CA GLY A 64 2.44 -3.60 -4.50
C GLY A 64 2.50 -4.88 -3.69
N ASP A 65 3.25 -4.81 -2.58
CA ASP A 65 3.33 -5.86 -1.57
C ASP A 65 2.07 -5.86 -0.66
N SER A 66 2.13 -6.57 0.46
CA SER A 66 0.99 -6.70 1.38
C SER A 66 0.56 -5.38 2.02
N ASN A 67 1.41 -4.35 2.12
CA ASN A 67 1.03 -3.04 2.63
C ASN A 67 0.05 -2.32 1.70
N THR A 68 0.04 -2.66 0.41
CA THR A 68 -0.96 -2.17 -0.55
C THR A 68 -2.39 -2.55 -0.12
N MET A 69 -2.55 -3.61 0.67
CA MET A 69 -3.85 -4.07 1.16
C MET A 69 -4.51 -3.09 2.13
N PHE A 70 -3.76 -2.11 2.65
CA PHE A 70 -4.34 -0.97 3.36
C PHE A 70 -5.43 -0.28 2.52
N PHE A 71 -5.21 -0.09 1.22
CA PHE A 71 -6.19 0.51 0.31
C PHE A 71 -7.40 -0.39 0.03
N ALA A 72 -7.37 -1.66 0.45
CA ALA A 72 -8.51 -2.55 0.26
C ALA A 72 -9.63 -2.25 1.27
N GLY A 73 -9.40 -1.40 2.28
CA GLY A 73 -10.41 -0.94 3.23
C GLY A 73 -10.74 -1.92 4.36
N SER A 74 -10.00 -3.03 4.46
CA SER A 74 -10.24 -4.11 5.43
C SER A 74 -9.29 -3.98 6.63
N GLU A 75 -9.74 -4.46 7.79
CA GLU A 75 -8.96 -4.60 9.03
C GLU A 75 -8.29 -5.99 9.16
N ARG A 76 -8.17 -6.70 8.03
CA ARG A 76 -7.51 -8.00 7.91
C ARG A 76 -6.98 -8.20 6.50
N LEU A 77 -5.89 -8.95 6.38
CA LEU A 77 -5.37 -9.36 5.07
C LEU A 77 -6.25 -10.43 4.43
N ARG A 78 -6.77 -10.13 3.24
CA ARG A 78 -7.48 -11.09 2.39
C ARG A 78 -6.99 -11.00 0.96
N PHE A 79 -6.56 -12.13 0.41
CA PHE A 79 -5.96 -12.21 -0.92
C PHE A 79 -6.83 -13.07 -1.83
N ILE A 80 -7.66 -12.43 -2.66
CA ILE A 80 -8.49 -13.14 -3.63
C ILE A 80 -7.63 -13.47 -4.85
N ARG A 81 -7.50 -14.76 -5.19
CA ARG A 81 -6.76 -15.19 -6.38
C ARG A 81 -7.44 -14.65 -7.64
N TYR A 82 -6.81 -13.70 -8.31
CA TYR A 82 -7.45 -12.95 -9.39
C TYR A 82 -7.01 -13.42 -10.77
N ARG A 83 -5.69 -13.45 -10.99
CA ARG A 83 -5.12 -13.77 -12.31
C ARG A 83 -3.77 -14.49 -12.16
N ARG A 84 -3.51 -15.45 -13.05
CA ARG A 84 -2.22 -16.14 -13.13
C ARG A 84 -1.24 -15.35 -13.98
N SER A 85 0.03 -15.31 -13.57
CA SER A 85 1.11 -14.72 -14.37
C SER A 85 1.82 -15.70 -15.30
N ALA A 86 1.60 -17.00 -15.15
CA ALA A 86 2.18 -18.05 -15.97
C ALA A 86 1.29 -19.31 -16.00
N LEU A 87 1.46 -20.14 -17.04
CA LEU A 87 0.68 -21.37 -17.25
C LEU A 87 1.14 -22.52 -16.35
N LEU A 88 2.45 -22.77 -16.26
CA LEU A 88 3.02 -23.99 -15.65
C LEU A 88 3.40 -23.85 -14.16
N LYS A 89 3.85 -22.66 -13.73
CA LYS A 89 4.14 -22.35 -12.31
C LYS A 89 3.40 -21.05 -11.95
N PRO A 90 2.12 -21.13 -11.54
CA PRO A 90 1.28 -19.95 -11.45
C PRO A 90 1.70 -19.10 -10.24
N ASN A 91 2.44 -18.03 -10.51
CA ASN A 91 2.49 -16.91 -9.59
C ASN A 91 1.18 -16.13 -9.77
N TRP A 92 0.43 -15.99 -8.68
CA TRP A 92 -0.85 -15.29 -8.71
C TRP A 92 -0.66 -13.79 -8.51
N ILE A 93 -1.45 -13.03 -9.26
CA ILE A 93 -1.87 -11.69 -8.89
C ILE A 93 -3.09 -11.89 -8.00
N ASN A 94 -3.04 -11.35 -6.80
CA ASN A 94 -4.17 -11.34 -5.89
C ASN A 94 -4.85 -9.97 -5.92
N ARG A 95 -6.14 -9.95 -5.65
CA ARG A 95 -6.94 -8.74 -5.50
C ARG A 95 -7.32 -8.58 -4.03
N GLY A 96 -7.44 -7.33 -3.57
CA GLY A 96 -8.13 -7.01 -2.33
C GLY A 96 -9.64 -7.14 -2.44
N LEU A 97 -10.30 -7.00 -1.30
CA LEU A 97 -11.77 -6.93 -1.23
C LEU A 97 -12.31 -5.61 -1.79
N ASP A 98 -11.47 -4.56 -1.83
CA ASP A 98 -11.79 -3.23 -2.35
C ASP A 98 -13.04 -2.62 -1.68
N LEU A 99 -13.11 -2.63 -0.35
CA LEU A 99 -14.27 -2.10 0.40
C LEU A 99 -14.55 -0.63 0.07
N LEU A 100 -13.52 0.12 -0.31
CA LEU A 100 -13.64 1.52 -0.71
C LEU A 100 -13.69 1.60 -2.24
N PRO A 101 -14.77 2.12 -2.85
CA PRO A 101 -14.96 2.13 -4.30
C PRO A 101 -13.98 3.06 -5.03
N VAL A 102 -13.30 3.95 -4.31
CA VAL A 102 -12.24 4.81 -4.84
C VAL A 102 -10.93 4.06 -5.11
N PHE A 103 -10.77 2.82 -4.62
CA PHE A 103 -9.56 2.02 -4.80
C PHE A 103 -9.82 0.68 -5.47
N ARG A 104 -8.83 0.23 -6.25
CA ARG A 104 -8.75 -1.11 -6.84
C ARG A 104 -7.39 -1.70 -6.52
N VAL A 105 -7.35 -2.72 -5.67
CA VAL A 105 -6.09 -3.21 -5.08
C VAL A 105 -5.61 -4.50 -5.73
N PHE A 106 -4.34 -4.52 -6.12
CA PHE A 106 -3.64 -5.69 -6.65
C PHE A 106 -2.36 -5.96 -5.85
N HIS A 107 -2.30 -7.14 -5.24
CA HIS A 107 -1.11 -7.64 -4.56
C HIS A 107 -0.29 -8.51 -5.51
N VAL A 108 0.97 -8.15 -5.73
CA VAL A 108 1.89 -8.85 -6.66
C VAL A 108 2.84 -9.81 -5.96
N GLY A 109 2.59 -10.11 -4.68
CA GLY A 109 3.46 -10.94 -3.83
C GLY A 109 4.39 -10.07 -2.98
N PRO A 110 5.24 -10.70 -2.14
CA PRO A 110 6.18 -10.01 -1.25
C PRO A 110 7.39 -9.46 -2.04
N ALA A 111 7.11 -8.62 -3.04
CA ALA A 111 8.12 -8.03 -3.90
C ALA A 111 8.80 -6.88 -3.16
N THR A 112 10.12 -6.92 -3.13
CA THR A 112 10.94 -5.81 -2.60
C THR A 112 11.01 -4.69 -3.62
N ALA A 113 11.15 -3.45 -3.17
CA ALA A 113 11.42 -2.31 -4.04
C ALA A 113 12.68 -2.54 -4.89
N TRP A 114 13.70 -3.20 -4.33
CA TRP A 114 14.92 -3.57 -5.07
C TRP A 114 14.67 -4.51 -6.25
N LYS A 115 13.63 -5.34 -6.22
CA LYS A 115 13.35 -6.36 -7.25
C LYS A 115 12.03 -6.18 -7.99
N ALA A 116 11.19 -5.23 -7.58
CA ALA A 116 9.86 -5.02 -8.15
C ALA A 116 9.88 -4.76 -9.67
N GLY A 117 10.91 -4.07 -10.16
CA GLY A 117 11.11 -3.76 -11.58
C GLY A 117 11.96 -4.75 -12.36
N ASP A 118 12.60 -5.73 -11.71
CA ASP A 118 13.50 -6.69 -12.37
C ASP A 118 12.67 -7.80 -13.04
N PRO A 119 12.83 -8.04 -14.36
CA PRO A 119 12.28 -9.22 -15.02
C PRO A 119 12.80 -10.51 -14.39
N GLY A 120 11.96 -11.55 -14.30
CA GLY A 120 12.39 -12.85 -13.78
C GLY A 120 12.72 -12.88 -12.29
N SER A 121 12.31 -11.86 -11.52
CA SER A 121 12.41 -11.91 -10.06
C SER A 121 11.62 -13.10 -9.48
N SER A 122 11.96 -13.55 -8.28
CA SER A 122 11.29 -14.70 -7.64
C SER A 122 9.77 -14.50 -7.49
N THR A 123 9.32 -13.26 -7.26
CA THR A 123 7.90 -12.90 -7.17
C THR A 123 7.25 -12.64 -8.53
N ARG A 124 8.05 -12.51 -9.60
CA ARG A 124 7.64 -12.12 -10.95
C ARG A 124 6.76 -10.87 -10.99
N SER A 125 7.06 -9.92 -10.10
CA SER A 125 6.31 -8.67 -9.92
C SER A 125 6.28 -7.84 -11.20
N ARG A 126 7.39 -7.74 -11.92
CA ARG A 126 7.49 -7.02 -13.20
C ARG A 126 6.53 -7.61 -14.24
N GLU A 127 6.47 -8.92 -14.40
CA GLU A 127 5.57 -9.58 -15.35
C GLU A 127 4.09 -9.52 -14.91
N LYS A 128 3.83 -9.57 -13.60
CA LYS A 128 2.49 -9.34 -13.06
C LYS A 128 1.98 -7.94 -13.39
N LEU A 129 2.83 -6.93 -13.28
CA LEU A 129 2.53 -5.55 -13.67
C LEU A 129 2.20 -5.45 -15.17
N GLU A 130 2.98 -6.08 -16.04
CA GLU A 130 2.69 -6.09 -17.49
C GLU A 130 1.33 -6.70 -17.81
N ILE A 131 0.98 -7.78 -17.12
CA ILE A 131 -0.31 -8.44 -17.28
C ILE A 131 -1.45 -7.50 -16.83
N LEU A 132 -1.29 -6.84 -15.68
CA LEU A 132 -2.27 -5.88 -15.17
C LEU A 132 -2.46 -4.71 -16.15
N PHE A 133 -1.38 -4.07 -16.59
CA PHE A 133 -1.44 -2.96 -17.55
C PHE A 133 -1.95 -3.38 -18.93
N LYS A 134 -1.77 -4.65 -19.32
CA LYS A 134 -2.32 -5.16 -20.59
C LYS A 134 -3.80 -5.48 -20.52
N ARG A 135 -4.33 -5.87 -19.35
CA ARG A 135 -5.65 -6.54 -19.27
C ARG A 135 -6.64 -5.94 -18.28
N ASP A 136 -6.17 -5.22 -17.28
CA ASP A 136 -6.96 -4.87 -16.09
C ASP A 136 -6.92 -3.38 -15.76
N VAL A 137 -5.81 -2.68 -16.06
CA VAL A 137 -5.63 -1.25 -15.74
C VAL A 137 -5.66 -0.45 -17.05
N PRO A 138 -6.69 0.39 -17.28
CA PRO A 138 -6.78 1.19 -18.49
C PRO A 138 -5.63 2.20 -18.61
N ARG A 139 -5.14 2.43 -19.83
CA ARG A 139 -4.11 3.45 -20.09
C ARG A 139 -4.60 4.83 -19.62
N GLY A 140 -3.69 5.66 -19.10
CA GLY A 140 -4.00 6.96 -18.50
C GLY A 140 -4.50 6.90 -17.06
N SER A 141 -4.75 5.70 -16.51
CA SER A 141 -5.20 5.55 -15.11
C SER A 141 -4.16 6.04 -14.10
N LYS A 142 -4.66 6.51 -12.97
CA LYS A 142 -3.88 6.75 -11.75
C LYS A 142 -3.49 5.41 -11.13
N VAL A 143 -2.22 5.27 -10.76
CA VAL A 143 -1.64 4.06 -10.17
C VAL A 143 -0.86 4.43 -8.91
N ILE A 144 -1.14 3.79 -7.79
CA ILE A 144 -0.35 3.89 -6.55
C ILE A 144 0.57 2.68 -6.47
N LEU A 145 1.86 2.90 -6.20
CA LEU A 145 2.85 1.85 -6.01
C LEU A 145 3.32 1.83 -4.55
N SER A 146 3.08 0.71 -3.85
CA SER A 146 3.48 0.53 -2.45
C SER A 146 4.49 -0.62 -2.34
N PHE A 147 5.78 -0.26 -2.26
CA PHE A 147 6.89 -1.20 -2.12
C PHE A 147 7.95 -0.61 -1.20
N GLY A 148 8.79 -1.48 -0.64
CA GLY A 148 10.00 -1.07 0.09
C GLY A 148 9.91 -1.24 1.60
N GLU A 149 8.74 -1.59 2.12
CA GLU A 149 8.58 -1.95 3.53
C GLU A 149 9.51 -3.11 3.90
N ILE A 150 9.41 -4.22 3.16
CA ILE A 150 10.24 -5.41 3.33
C ILE A 150 11.74 -5.07 3.21
N ASP A 151 12.09 -4.18 2.28
CA ASP A 151 13.47 -3.70 2.12
C ASP A 151 13.95 -3.01 3.39
N CYS A 152 13.15 -2.11 3.98
CA CYS A 152 13.52 -1.37 5.19
C CYS A 152 13.74 -2.30 6.37
N ARG A 153 12.78 -3.19 6.68
CA ARG A 153 12.83 -4.02 7.88
C ARG A 153 13.75 -5.25 7.81
N ILE A 154 14.08 -5.72 6.60
CA ILE A 154 14.92 -6.92 6.42
C ILE A 154 16.20 -6.59 5.66
N HIS A 155 16.10 -6.18 4.39
CA HIS A 155 17.25 -6.21 3.49
C HIS A 155 18.24 -5.07 3.75
N MET A 156 17.76 -3.85 3.89
CA MET A 156 18.56 -2.69 4.28
C MET A 156 19.06 -2.85 5.71
N ALA A 157 18.21 -3.33 6.62
CA ALA A 157 18.61 -3.59 8.00
C ALA A 157 19.75 -4.63 8.10
N ARG A 158 19.68 -5.74 7.35
CA ARG A 158 20.79 -6.71 7.24
C ARG A 158 22.07 -6.07 6.70
N ALA A 159 21.94 -5.23 5.68
CA ALA A 159 23.08 -4.53 5.10
C ALA A 159 23.73 -3.55 6.10
N VAL A 160 22.93 -2.86 6.91
CA VAL A 160 23.40 -1.93 7.94
C VAL A 160 24.04 -2.69 9.10
N LYS A 161 23.42 -3.78 9.58
CA LYS A 161 24.01 -4.70 10.56
C LYS A 161 25.35 -5.27 10.07
N GLY A 162 25.50 -5.46 8.76
CA GLY A 162 26.75 -5.85 8.10
C GLY A 162 27.77 -4.73 7.84
N GLY A 163 27.56 -3.52 8.40
CA GLY A 163 28.51 -2.42 8.36
C GLY A 163 28.32 -1.40 7.23
N ARG A 164 27.27 -1.53 6.38
CA ARG A 164 26.97 -0.51 5.38
C ARG A 164 26.27 0.70 6.01
N LYS A 165 26.55 1.91 5.51
CA LYS A 165 25.88 3.14 5.97
C LYS A 165 24.39 3.16 5.52
N ILE A 166 23.50 3.61 6.41
CA ILE A 166 22.05 3.75 6.15
C ILE A 166 21.77 4.55 4.87
N GLU A 167 22.41 5.72 4.73
CA GLU A 167 22.25 6.59 3.57
C GLU A 167 22.61 5.88 2.27
N GLY A 168 23.74 5.15 2.24
CA GLY A 168 24.19 4.44 1.05
C GLY A 168 23.24 3.31 0.63
N VAL A 169 22.72 2.52 1.59
CA VAL A 169 21.80 1.42 1.26
C VAL A 169 20.41 1.92 0.84
N THR A 170 19.93 2.99 1.46
CA THR A 170 18.63 3.59 1.16
C THR A 170 18.65 4.33 -0.18
N ALA A 171 19.71 5.12 -0.46
CA ALA A 171 19.93 5.78 -1.73
C ALA A 171 19.99 4.77 -2.89
N ALA A 172 20.82 3.73 -2.77
CA ALA A 172 20.94 2.70 -3.81
C ALA A 172 19.60 2.01 -4.10
N THR A 173 18.80 1.74 -3.07
CA THR A 173 17.49 1.11 -3.25
C THR A 173 16.50 2.06 -3.90
N ALA A 174 16.53 3.34 -3.52
CA ALA A 174 15.68 4.37 -4.12
C ALA A 174 16.03 4.62 -5.60
N ASP A 175 17.33 4.69 -5.93
CA ASP A 175 17.85 4.82 -7.31
C ASP A 175 17.42 3.66 -8.20
N LYS A 176 17.36 2.47 -7.63
CA LYS A 176 16.88 1.30 -8.35
C LYS A 176 15.37 1.31 -8.51
N PHE A 177 14.64 1.56 -7.43
CA PHE A 177 13.18 1.50 -7.43
C PHE A 177 12.55 2.55 -8.33
N ILE A 178 13.06 3.79 -8.37
CA ILE A 178 12.47 4.89 -9.16
C ILE A 178 12.36 4.58 -10.66
N ARG A 179 13.18 3.67 -11.18
CA ARG A 179 13.11 3.21 -12.58
C ARG A 179 11.76 2.55 -12.89
N LEU A 180 11.12 1.90 -11.91
CA LEU A 180 9.83 1.26 -12.09
C LEU A 180 8.69 2.27 -12.32
N PRO A 181 8.41 3.25 -11.44
CA PRO A 181 7.39 4.25 -11.71
C PRO A 181 7.73 5.09 -12.94
N GLN A 182 9.00 5.40 -13.23
CA GLN A 182 9.38 6.06 -14.49
C GLN A 182 8.97 5.23 -15.72
N TRP A 183 9.22 3.91 -15.71
CA TRP A 183 8.76 3.01 -16.77
C TRP A 183 7.23 2.98 -16.87
N ILE A 184 6.50 2.96 -15.75
CA ILE A 184 5.03 3.00 -15.73
C ILE A 184 4.51 4.31 -16.34
N GLN A 185 5.14 5.44 -16.02
CA GLN A 185 4.84 6.72 -16.64
C GLN A 185 5.11 6.71 -18.14
N SER A 186 6.25 6.15 -18.58
CA SER A 186 6.66 6.14 -19.99
C SER A 186 5.73 5.30 -20.88
N ILE A 187 5.03 4.32 -20.32
CA ILE A 187 4.02 3.54 -21.06
C ILE A 187 2.59 4.14 -20.96
N GLY A 188 2.46 5.35 -20.41
CA GLY A 188 1.24 6.16 -20.47
C GLY A 188 0.29 6.02 -19.28
N TYR A 189 0.79 5.65 -18.10
CA TYR A 189 0.04 5.75 -16.84
C TYR A 189 0.48 6.95 -16.02
N ARG A 190 -0.27 7.23 -14.95
CA ARG A 190 0.04 8.30 -14.00
C ARG A 190 0.41 7.62 -12.68
N PRO A 191 1.69 7.37 -12.38
CA PRO A 191 2.09 6.71 -11.14
C PRO A 191 2.20 7.71 -9.98
N LEU A 192 2.00 7.19 -8.77
CA LEU A 192 2.31 7.80 -7.48
C LEU A 192 3.07 6.77 -6.66
N VAL A 193 4.11 7.19 -5.96
CA VAL A 193 4.85 6.34 -5.03
C VAL A 193 4.30 6.52 -3.62
N TRP A 194 3.89 5.41 -3.01
CA TRP A 194 3.47 5.33 -1.63
C TRP A 194 4.63 4.82 -0.78
N GLY A 195 5.13 5.67 0.11
CA GLY A 195 6.23 5.36 1.02
C GLY A 195 5.83 4.32 2.06
N PRO A 196 6.81 3.53 2.56
CA PRO A 196 6.53 2.50 3.56
C PRO A 196 6.07 3.11 4.90
N PRO A 197 5.20 2.41 5.65
CA PRO A 197 4.89 2.79 7.02
C PRO A 197 6.06 2.52 7.97
N GLN A 198 6.06 3.17 9.13
CA GLN A 198 7.00 2.84 10.21
C GLN A 198 6.42 1.74 11.07
N ILE A 199 6.92 0.51 10.94
CA ILE A 199 6.31 -0.67 11.57
C ILE A 199 6.89 -1.00 12.93
N ILE A 200 6.00 -1.36 13.86
CA ILE A 200 6.33 -1.94 15.16
C ILE A 200 5.77 -3.37 15.22
N PRO A 201 6.65 -4.39 15.19
CA PRO A 201 6.26 -5.77 15.40
C PRO A 201 5.59 -5.94 16.76
N ASN A 202 4.59 -6.82 16.84
CA ASN A 202 3.93 -7.15 18.12
C ASN A 202 4.90 -7.82 19.12
N ASP A 203 6.01 -8.39 18.65
CA ASP A 203 6.99 -9.13 19.43
C ASP A 203 8.35 -8.39 19.53
N GLU A 204 8.34 -7.06 19.52
CA GLU A 204 9.53 -6.19 19.52
C GLU A 204 10.55 -6.47 20.64
N ASN A 205 10.11 -7.11 21.74
CA ASN A 205 11.00 -7.53 22.83
C ASN A 205 11.94 -8.69 22.44
N GLN A 206 11.75 -9.32 21.27
CA GLN A 206 12.66 -10.33 20.75
C GLN A 206 13.75 -9.67 19.89
N ALA A 207 15.02 -9.91 20.24
CA ALA A 207 16.18 -9.33 19.55
C ALA A 207 16.24 -9.67 18.04
N GLU A 208 15.66 -10.80 17.65
CA GLU A 208 15.39 -11.17 16.26
C GLU A 208 14.05 -11.92 16.19
N SER A 209 12.96 -11.22 15.82
CA SER A 209 11.74 -11.89 15.36
C SER A 209 11.76 -11.92 13.84
N PHE A 210 11.76 -13.10 13.21
CA PHE A 210 11.55 -13.15 11.77
C PHE A 210 10.14 -12.62 11.48
N PRO A 211 9.96 -11.61 10.61
CA PRO A 211 10.88 -11.16 9.57
C PRO A 211 11.38 -9.71 9.79
N PHE A 212 12.01 -9.43 10.93
CA PHE A 212 12.57 -8.13 11.31
C PHE A 212 14.05 -8.28 11.68
N VAL A 213 14.87 -7.29 11.31
CA VAL A 213 16.30 -7.30 11.62
C VAL A 213 16.69 -6.01 12.31
N GLY A 214 17.36 -6.15 13.45
CA GLY A 214 17.87 -5.03 14.24
C GLY A 214 16.81 -4.34 15.11
N PRO A 215 17.26 -3.43 15.99
CA PRO A 215 16.37 -2.69 16.88
C PRO A 215 15.46 -1.74 16.09
N TRP A 216 14.38 -1.29 16.72
CA TRP A 216 13.42 -0.40 16.07
C TRP A 216 14.02 0.93 15.64
N GLU A 217 14.94 1.52 16.42
CA GLU A 217 15.63 2.77 16.09
C GLU A 217 16.36 2.64 14.76
N MET A 218 17.03 1.52 14.53
CA MET A 218 17.70 1.24 13.25
C MET A 218 16.69 1.17 12.12
N ARG A 219 15.60 0.41 12.28
CA ARG A 219 14.56 0.29 11.24
C ARG A 219 13.87 1.62 10.97
N ARG A 220 13.62 2.42 12.01
CA ARG A 220 13.11 3.79 11.93
C ARG A 220 14.00 4.67 11.09
N ASP A 221 15.29 4.70 11.40
CA ASP A 221 16.25 5.55 10.70
C ASP A 221 16.40 5.12 9.24
N ILE A 222 16.36 3.81 8.95
CA ILE A 222 16.30 3.27 7.60
C ILE A 222 15.03 3.72 6.87
N THR A 223 13.84 3.54 7.47
CA THR A 223 12.55 3.91 6.85
C THR A 223 12.51 5.39 6.50
N TYR A 224 12.88 6.28 7.43
CA TYR A 224 12.88 7.72 7.16
C TYR A 224 13.94 8.13 6.13
N SER A 225 15.14 7.55 6.20
CA SER A 225 16.16 7.78 5.18
C SER A 225 15.66 7.32 3.80
N TYR A 226 15.01 6.16 3.71
CA TYR A 226 14.46 5.68 2.45
C TYR A 226 13.32 6.55 1.91
N ILE A 227 12.40 7.00 2.77
CA ILE A 227 11.34 7.94 2.42
C ILE A 227 11.90 9.23 1.83
N GLU A 228 12.93 9.80 2.46
CA GLU A 228 13.58 11.02 1.98
C GLU A 228 14.25 10.80 0.61
N GLN A 229 15.02 9.72 0.48
CA GLN A 229 15.69 9.37 -0.77
C GLN A 229 14.67 9.14 -1.91
N LEU A 230 13.56 8.45 -1.64
CA LEU A 230 12.48 8.25 -2.61
C LEU A 230 11.80 9.56 -2.99
N ARG A 231 11.44 10.39 -2.00
CA ARG A 231 10.80 11.69 -2.24
C ARG A 231 11.65 12.55 -3.17
N ASN A 232 12.96 12.62 -2.92
CA ASN A 232 13.88 13.40 -3.75
C ASN A 232 13.89 12.92 -5.21
N ARG A 233 13.93 11.61 -5.44
CA ARG A 233 13.92 11.02 -6.79
C ARG A 233 12.58 11.16 -7.50
N CYS A 234 11.49 11.06 -6.74
CA CYS A 234 10.13 11.30 -7.23
C CYS A 234 9.97 12.76 -7.67
N ASN A 235 10.44 13.72 -6.86
CA ASN A 235 10.43 15.15 -7.18
C ASN A 235 11.22 15.44 -8.46
N ILE A 236 12.44 14.91 -8.60
CA ILE A 236 13.26 15.06 -9.81
C ILE A 236 12.54 14.50 -11.05
N SER A 237 11.79 13.41 -10.89
CA SER A 237 11.09 12.72 -11.99
C SER A 237 9.68 13.25 -12.26
N GLY A 238 9.21 14.26 -11.52
CA GLY A 238 7.82 14.74 -11.62
C GLY A 238 6.78 13.67 -11.26
N ILE A 239 7.12 12.72 -10.40
CA ILE A 239 6.24 11.65 -9.92
C ILE A 239 5.75 12.04 -8.52
N PRO A 240 4.43 12.08 -8.25
CA PRO A 240 3.92 12.33 -6.91
C PRO A 240 4.40 11.28 -5.90
N PHE A 241 4.65 11.73 -4.67
CA PHE A 241 5.08 10.88 -3.55
C PHE A 241 4.25 11.19 -2.30
N VAL A 242 3.73 10.17 -1.64
CA VAL A 242 3.01 10.28 -0.36
C VAL A 242 3.56 9.25 0.63
N ALA A 243 3.74 9.64 1.88
CA ALA A 243 4.07 8.72 2.98
C ALA A 243 3.37 9.19 4.26
N LEU A 244 2.83 8.24 5.02
CA LEU A 244 2.13 8.54 6.28
C LEU A 244 3.07 8.51 7.50
N ALA A 245 4.22 7.81 7.41
CA ALA A 245 5.18 7.77 8.50
C ALA A 245 5.62 9.19 8.88
N GLY A 246 5.56 9.51 10.18
CA GLY A 246 5.81 10.86 10.69
C GLY A 246 4.57 11.78 10.73
N LYS A 247 3.42 11.32 10.22
CA LYS A 247 2.15 12.08 10.25
C LYS A 247 1.14 11.54 11.26
N TYR A 248 1.10 10.22 11.45
CA TYR A 248 0.27 9.57 12.48
C TYR A 248 1.01 9.34 13.81
N HIS A 249 2.31 9.63 13.85
CA HIS A 249 3.14 9.60 15.04
C HIS A 249 4.35 10.53 14.85
N PRO A 250 4.94 11.08 15.92
CA PRO A 250 6.20 11.81 15.84
C PRO A 250 7.34 10.95 15.29
N ARG A 251 8.27 11.56 14.53
CA ARG A 251 9.38 10.85 13.85
C ARG A 251 10.23 10.03 14.81
N ASP A 252 10.52 10.59 15.97
CA ASP A 252 11.37 10.06 17.04
C ASP A 252 10.62 9.14 18.02
N ALA A 253 9.31 9.05 17.92
CA ALA A 253 8.46 8.22 18.78
C ALA A 253 8.02 6.92 18.09
N LYS A 254 7.88 5.86 18.88
CA LYS A 254 7.22 4.62 18.46
C LYS A 254 5.75 4.92 18.14
N PRO A 255 5.23 4.55 16.96
CA PRO A 255 3.79 4.62 16.74
C PRO A 255 3.03 3.74 17.76
N ASP A 256 1.80 4.10 18.06
CA ASP A 256 0.90 3.25 18.83
C ASP A 256 0.60 1.97 18.02
N THR A 257 0.65 0.79 18.66
CA THR A 257 0.37 -0.49 18.00
C THR A 257 -1.05 -0.56 17.46
N SER A 258 -1.98 0.22 18.01
CA SER A 258 -3.35 0.37 17.52
C SER A 258 -3.48 1.12 16.18
N PHE A 259 -2.37 1.60 15.60
CA PHE A 259 -2.32 2.04 14.21
C PHE A 259 -2.10 0.88 13.23
N PHE A 260 -1.96 -0.36 13.72
CA PHE A 260 -1.76 -1.57 12.93
C PHE A 260 -2.79 -2.63 13.35
N HIS A 261 -3.27 -3.43 12.39
CA HIS A 261 -4.21 -4.50 12.70
C HIS A 261 -3.52 -5.85 12.98
N ASP A 262 -2.23 -5.98 12.67
CA ASP A 262 -1.41 -7.18 12.92
C ASP A 262 0.06 -6.88 13.25
N GLY A 263 0.37 -5.63 13.66
CA GLY A 263 1.73 -5.19 13.96
C GLY A 263 2.62 -4.99 12.71
N THR A 264 2.10 -5.13 11.50
CA THR A 264 2.83 -4.84 10.23
C THR A 264 2.00 -3.96 9.31
N HIS A 265 0.70 -4.23 9.19
CA HIS A 265 -0.17 -3.56 8.23
C HIS A 265 -1.02 -2.49 8.91
N LEU A 266 -1.08 -1.32 8.27
CA LEU A 266 -1.82 -0.17 8.80
C LEU A 266 -3.31 -0.50 8.99
N SER A 267 -3.86 -0.02 10.11
CA SER A 267 -5.30 -0.01 10.36
C SER A 267 -5.98 1.06 9.50
N GLN A 268 -7.23 0.79 9.12
CA GLN A 268 -8.17 1.70 8.50
C GLN A 268 -8.49 2.93 9.36
N ARG A 269 -8.11 2.92 10.65
CA ARG A 269 -8.01 4.13 11.47
C ARG A 269 -7.27 5.27 10.77
N LEU A 270 -6.27 4.95 9.93
CA LEU A 270 -5.47 5.93 9.20
C LEU A 270 -6.01 6.24 7.80
N MET A 271 -7.14 5.66 7.38
CA MET A 271 -7.73 5.92 6.07
C MET A 271 -8.13 7.39 5.87
N PRO A 272 -8.73 8.11 6.85
CA PRO A 272 -9.00 9.54 6.70
C PRO A 272 -7.74 10.36 6.39
N LEU A 273 -6.63 10.07 7.07
CA LEU A 273 -5.34 10.69 6.80
C LEU A 273 -4.87 10.37 5.37
N ALA A 274 -4.93 9.10 4.96
CA ALA A 274 -4.53 8.70 3.61
C ALA A 274 -5.35 9.40 2.51
N LEU A 275 -6.66 9.54 2.70
CA LEU A 275 -7.54 10.23 1.77
C LEU A 275 -7.20 11.72 1.71
N ARG A 276 -6.94 12.37 2.85
CA ARG A 276 -6.55 13.79 2.90
C ARG A 276 -5.26 14.04 2.12
N GLU A 277 -4.25 13.22 2.37
CA GLU A 277 -2.95 13.29 1.70
C GLU A 277 -3.08 13.11 0.18
N LEU A 278 -3.96 12.20 -0.27
CA LEU A 278 -4.23 12.01 -1.70
C LEU A 278 -5.08 13.15 -2.29
N ALA A 279 -5.97 13.77 -1.51
CA ALA A 279 -6.78 14.90 -1.94
C ALA A 279 -5.92 16.16 -2.13
N GLU A 280 -5.01 16.45 -1.19
CA GLU A 280 -4.13 17.62 -1.21
C GLU A 280 -3.28 17.73 -2.48
N ILE A 281 -2.87 16.58 -3.03
CA ILE A 281 -2.08 16.51 -4.27
C ILE A 281 -2.95 16.28 -5.53
N GLY A 282 -4.28 16.35 -5.41
CA GLY A 282 -5.23 16.14 -6.52
C GLY A 282 -5.26 14.71 -7.07
N TYR A 283 -4.86 13.72 -6.26
CA TYR A 283 -4.79 12.32 -6.68
C TYR A 283 -6.10 11.57 -6.48
N LEU A 284 -7.00 12.03 -5.62
CA LEU A 284 -8.37 11.51 -5.55
C LEU A 284 -9.21 11.90 -6.79
N PRO A 285 -10.28 11.16 -7.10
CA PRO A 285 -11.27 11.59 -8.07
C PRO A 285 -12.00 12.87 -7.61
N PRO A 286 -12.56 13.68 -8.52
CA PRO A 286 -13.42 14.80 -8.16
C PRO A 286 -14.56 14.34 -7.24
N GLY A 287 -14.91 15.16 -6.24
CA GLY A 287 -15.95 14.84 -5.25
C GLY A 287 -15.52 13.89 -4.13
N CYS A 288 -14.26 13.46 -4.10
CA CYS A 288 -13.68 12.75 -2.95
C CYS A 288 -12.69 13.66 -2.23
N VAL A 289 -13.17 14.71 -1.57
CA VAL A 289 -12.34 15.60 -0.75
C VAL A 289 -12.80 15.44 0.69
N PRO A 290 -11.95 14.95 1.62
CA PRO A 290 -12.31 14.91 3.03
C PRO A 290 -12.63 16.32 3.54
N VAL A 291 -13.65 16.42 4.39
CA VAL A 291 -14.01 17.65 5.11
C VAL A 291 -12.99 17.95 6.22
#